data_AF-A0A364NZE5-F1
#
_entry.id   AF-A0A364NZE5-F1
#
_cell.length_a   1.000
_cell.length_b   1.000
_cell.length_c   1.000
_cell.angle_alpha   90.00
_cell.angle_beta   90.00
_cell.angle_gamma   90.00
#
_symmetry.space_group_name_H-M   'P 1'
#
loop_
_entity.id
_entity.type
_entity.pdbx_description
1 polymer ?
#
loop_
_entity_poly.entity_id
_entity_poly.type
_entity_poly.pdbx_seq_one_letter_code
_entity_poly.pdbx_strand_id
1 'polypeptide(L)'
;MDDVIRIRIDTTRAVEAFLTLLVEQAAEGETRAPANPAATAIWRELAPFRLVEYAYVDDGVGTIVGAYLGFPDGELYAAGDDIPETAVTDMVKGCEHSVTDLPPIYVYVVLERPVGREAIDAFLTELSSHVGHALTAVVPGSDGQLKVRFYDSEGARGFAREGDRHLSKAAVLERFATHSQRSDGRAYAALTYAYAKQVLEFASAQDRDEFIAWSRSLCDWIFAHGGDSAQLGFPEVTRPAEAAPVPEEDRVTARMEAPGAFENGEAWNCFATDASPTDEVVARSYWAYVRRTIDEGRAGTVY
;
A
#
# COMPACT_ATOMS: atom_id res chain seq x y z
N MET A 1 16.81 10.97 15.26
CA MET A 1 16.86 9.79 14.39
C MET A 1 15.61 8.98 14.68
N ASP A 2 15.09 8.25 13.71
CA ASP A 2 13.91 7.39 13.87
C ASP A 2 14.15 6.06 13.16
N ASP A 3 13.57 4.99 13.67
CA ASP A 3 13.58 3.66 13.06
C ASP A 3 12.19 3.21 12.61
N VAL A 4 11.20 4.10 12.69
CA VAL A 4 9.85 3.90 12.13
C VAL A 4 9.39 5.18 11.43
N ILE A 5 9.11 5.09 10.13
CA ILE A 5 8.43 6.16 9.39
C ILE A 5 6.93 5.94 9.51
N ARG A 6 6.17 7.01 9.75
CA ARG A 6 4.73 6.93 10.03
C ARG A 6 3.99 7.79 9.02
N ILE A 7 3.15 7.20 8.19
CA ILE A 7 2.32 7.90 7.21
C ILE A 7 0.89 7.83 7.70
N ARG A 8 0.21 8.97 7.79
CA ARG A 8 -1.17 9.10 8.26
C ARG A 8 -2.09 9.16 7.04
N ILE A 9 -3.05 8.25 6.98
CA ILE A 9 -4.18 8.29 6.06
C ILE A 9 -5.36 8.89 6.82
N ASP A 10 -5.80 10.06 6.37
CA ASP A 10 -6.96 10.75 6.93
C ASP A 10 -8.24 10.18 6.33
N THR A 11 -8.78 9.15 6.98
CA THR A 11 -9.96 8.40 6.51
C THR A 11 -11.19 9.27 6.36
N THR A 12 -11.36 10.27 7.23
CA THR A 12 -12.47 11.23 7.13
C THR A 12 -12.38 12.03 5.82
N ARG A 13 -11.20 12.61 5.55
CA ARG A 13 -10.98 13.39 4.32
C ARG A 13 -11.08 12.53 3.07
N ALA A 14 -10.58 11.30 3.12
CA ALA A 14 -10.65 10.37 2.00
C ALA A 14 -12.09 10.03 1.62
N VAL A 15 -12.92 9.70 2.62
CA VAL A 15 -14.35 9.43 2.41
C VAL A 15 -15.07 10.67 1.89
N GLU A 16 -14.79 11.86 2.44
CA GLU A 16 -15.37 13.12 1.96
C GLU A 16 -15.04 13.42 0.49
N ALA A 17 -13.76 13.28 0.12
CA ALA A 17 -13.31 13.51 -1.25
C ALA A 17 -13.98 12.52 -2.22
N PHE A 18 -14.09 11.25 -1.85
CA PHE A 18 -14.72 10.26 -2.71
C PHE A 18 -16.23 10.47 -2.86
N LEU A 19 -16.93 10.81 -1.78
CA LEU A 19 -18.37 11.12 -1.86
C LEU A 19 -18.62 12.33 -2.75
N THR A 20 -17.73 13.33 -2.72
CA THR A 20 -17.81 14.49 -3.63
C THR A 20 -17.62 14.07 -5.09
N LEU A 21 -16.60 13.24 -5.36
CA LEU A 21 -16.37 12.67 -6.70
C LEU A 21 -17.59 11.91 -7.24
N LEU A 22 -18.23 11.07 -6.41
CA LEU A 22 -19.43 10.33 -6.81
C LEU A 22 -20.61 11.25 -7.16
N VAL A 23 -20.73 12.40 -6.48
CA VAL A 23 -21.76 13.40 -6.78
C VAL A 23 -21.47 14.09 -8.12
N GLU A 24 -20.21 14.42 -8.40
CA GLU A 24 -19.77 15.00 -9.67
C GLU A 24 -20.03 14.04 -10.84
N GLN A 25 -19.63 12.78 -10.71
CA GLN A 25 -19.87 11.72 -11.72
C GLN A 25 -21.37 11.51 -11.98
N ALA A 26 -22.19 11.49 -10.93
CA ALA A 26 -23.63 11.37 -11.07
C ALA A 26 -24.26 12.58 -11.81
N ALA A 27 -23.70 13.79 -11.65
CA ALA A 27 -24.15 14.98 -12.36
C ALA A 27 -23.79 14.94 -13.86
N GLU A 28 -22.71 14.25 -14.22
CA GLU A 28 -22.26 14.03 -15.60
C GLU A 28 -23.00 12.86 -16.29
N GLY A 29 -23.87 12.16 -15.56
CA GLY A 29 -24.67 11.05 -16.08
C GLY A 29 -23.95 9.69 -16.04
N GLU A 30 -22.77 9.64 -15.44
CA GLU A 30 -21.98 8.42 -15.27
C GLU A 30 -22.32 7.73 -13.93
N THR A 31 -22.94 6.55 -14.05
CA THR A 31 -22.93 5.43 -13.08
C THR A 31 -23.72 5.50 -11.77
N ARG A 32 -23.81 4.31 -11.15
CA ARG A 32 -24.56 3.94 -9.94
C ARG A 32 -23.53 3.83 -8.81
N ALA A 33 -23.72 4.58 -7.72
CA ALA A 33 -22.80 4.58 -6.59
C ALA A 33 -22.53 3.16 -6.03
N PRO A 34 -21.32 2.89 -5.51
CA PRO A 34 -21.01 1.61 -4.87
C PRO A 34 -21.89 1.35 -3.64
N ALA A 35 -22.04 0.09 -3.26
CA ALA A 35 -22.91 -0.31 -2.14
C ALA A 35 -22.43 0.19 -0.76
N ASN A 36 -21.12 0.39 -0.60
CA ASN A 36 -20.52 1.00 0.59
C ASN A 36 -19.43 2.02 0.17
N PRO A 37 -19.82 3.26 -0.18
CA PRO A 37 -18.90 4.28 -0.65
C PRO A 37 -17.78 4.61 0.33
N ALA A 38 -18.06 4.62 1.64
CA ALA A 38 -17.03 4.92 2.64
C ALA A 38 -15.93 3.84 2.66
N ALA A 39 -16.31 2.56 2.69
CA ALA A 39 -15.34 1.46 2.61
C ALA A 39 -14.53 1.51 1.31
N THR A 40 -15.19 1.78 0.17
CA THR A 40 -14.50 1.93 -1.12
C THR A 40 -13.48 3.06 -1.07
N ALA A 41 -13.81 4.22 -0.50
CA ALA A 41 -12.86 5.33 -0.36
C ALA A 41 -11.61 4.93 0.42
N ILE A 42 -11.77 4.22 1.55
CA ILE A 42 -10.63 3.77 2.37
C ILE A 42 -9.77 2.77 1.60
N TRP A 43 -10.37 1.82 0.89
CA TRP A 43 -9.60 0.88 0.07
C TRP A 43 -8.81 1.56 -1.04
N ARG A 44 -9.37 2.62 -1.65
CA ARG A 44 -8.65 3.44 -2.64
C ARG A 44 -7.41 4.10 -2.04
N GLU A 45 -7.51 4.63 -0.81
CA GLU A 45 -6.35 5.22 -0.12
C GLU A 45 -5.31 4.18 0.31
N LEU A 46 -5.73 2.96 0.65
CA LEU A 46 -4.81 1.91 1.04
C LEU A 46 -4.06 1.33 -0.15
N ALA A 47 -4.70 1.23 -1.32
CA ALA A 47 -4.19 0.53 -2.50
C ALA A 47 -2.74 0.90 -2.87
N PRO A 48 -2.33 2.19 -2.96
CA PRO A 48 -0.96 2.53 -3.34
C PRO A 48 0.10 1.97 -2.39
N PHE A 49 -0.17 1.98 -1.08
CA PHE A 49 0.76 1.46 -0.08
C PHE A 49 0.90 -0.07 -0.14
N ARG A 50 -0.05 -0.76 -0.76
CA ARG A 50 0.01 -2.21 -1.02
C ARG A 50 0.78 -2.55 -2.30
N LEU A 51 0.92 -1.57 -3.20
CA LEU A 51 1.50 -1.73 -4.54
C LEU A 51 2.94 -1.18 -4.65
N VAL A 52 3.45 -0.54 -3.60
CA VAL A 52 4.78 0.08 -3.59
C VAL A 52 5.85 -0.86 -3.04
N GLU A 53 6.95 -0.92 -3.78
CA GLU A 53 8.16 -1.60 -3.36
C GLU A 53 9.07 -0.70 -2.55
N TYR A 54 8.78 -0.64 -1.25
CA TYR A 54 9.48 0.21 -0.29
C TYR A 54 11.02 0.09 -0.36
N ALA A 55 11.55 -1.09 -0.70
CA ALA A 55 12.99 -1.33 -0.82
C ALA A 55 13.67 -0.60 -2.00
N TYR A 56 12.91 -0.15 -3.01
CA TYR A 56 13.44 0.55 -4.19
C TYR A 56 13.05 2.02 -4.26
N VAL A 57 12.31 2.51 -3.26
CA VAL A 57 11.85 3.91 -3.24
C VAL A 57 13.04 4.87 -3.11
N ASP A 58 13.91 4.65 -2.13
CA ASP A 58 15.14 5.42 -1.96
C ASP A 58 16.16 4.61 -1.14
N ASP A 59 17.34 4.36 -1.73
CA ASP A 59 18.42 3.60 -1.07
C ASP A 59 18.99 4.35 0.15
N GLY A 60 18.78 5.67 0.25
CA GLY A 60 19.29 6.54 1.31
C GLY A 60 18.67 6.26 2.69
N VAL A 61 17.46 5.68 2.73
CA VAL A 61 16.82 5.25 3.98
C VAL A 61 17.41 3.94 4.53
N GLY A 62 18.16 3.20 3.71
CA GLY A 62 18.73 1.90 4.05
C GLY A 62 17.69 0.77 4.11
N THR A 63 18.05 -0.34 4.75
CA THR A 63 17.21 -1.55 4.79
C THR A 63 15.88 -1.30 5.52
N ILE A 64 14.78 -1.67 4.87
CA ILE A 64 13.44 -1.70 5.45
C ILE A 64 13.14 -3.13 5.93
N VAL A 65 12.71 -3.25 7.19
CA VAL A 65 12.29 -4.51 7.82
C VAL A 65 10.88 -4.89 7.40
N GLY A 66 10.02 -3.91 7.16
CA GLY A 66 8.67 -4.13 6.64
C GLY A 66 7.80 -2.88 6.74
N ALA A 67 6.69 -2.88 6.01
CA ALA A 67 5.65 -1.86 6.09
C ALA A 67 4.35 -2.49 6.64
N TYR A 68 3.68 -1.77 7.54
CA TYR A 68 2.51 -2.27 8.26
C TYR A 68 1.38 -1.24 8.26
N LEU A 69 0.14 -1.67 8.07
CA LEU A 69 -1.07 -0.87 8.16
C LEU A 69 -1.67 -1.05 9.55
N GLY A 70 -1.71 0.03 10.33
CA GLY A 70 -2.26 0.07 11.68
C GLY A 70 -3.65 0.66 11.72
N PHE A 71 -4.59 -0.14 12.22
CA PHE A 71 -5.99 0.20 12.34
C PHE A 71 -6.32 0.80 13.72
N PRO A 72 -7.43 1.54 13.84
CA PRO A 72 -7.83 2.23 15.07
C PRO A 72 -8.09 1.32 16.28
N ASP A 73 -8.49 0.08 16.03
CA ASP A 73 -8.70 -0.97 17.03
C ASP A 73 -7.38 -1.53 17.60
N GLY A 74 -6.25 -1.13 17.01
CA GLY A 74 -4.91 -1.53 17.40
C GLY A 74 -4.37 -2.73 16.62
N GLU A 75 -5.14 -3.27 15.67
CA GLU A 75 -4.69 -4.32 14.76
C GLU A 75 -3.64 -3.78 13.78
N LEU A 76 -2.72 -4.67 13.38
CA LEU A 76 -1.65 -4.38 12.43
C LEU A 76 -1.61 -5.46 11.37
N TYR A 77 -1.62 -5.04 10.12
CA TYR A 77 -1.49 -5.89 8.94
C TYR A 77 -0.23 -5.52 8.18
N ALA A 78 0.36 -6.41 7.37
CA ALA A 78 1.37 -5.94 6.42
C ALA A 78 0.73 -5.01 5.40
N ALA A 79 1.49 -4.07 4.85
CA ALA A 79 1.05 -3.32 3.69
C ALA A 79 0.83 -4.23 2.46
N GLY A 80 1.70 -5.24 2.26
CA GLY A 80 1.58 -6.18 1.13
C GLY A 80 0.69 -7.40 1.38
N ASP A 81 0.02 -7.51 2.53
CA ASP A 81 -0.70 -8.71 2.96
C ASP A 81 -2.22 -8.46 2.94
N ASP A 82 -2.98 -9.52 3.17
CA ASP A 82 -4.43 -9.47 3.17
C ASP A 82 -4.97 -8.80 4.44
N ILE A 83 -5.85 -7.83 4.23
CA ILE A 83 -6.58 -7.17 5.29
C ILE A 83 -8.02 -7.72 5.27
N PRO A 84 -8.53 -8.27 6.38
CA PRO A 84 -9.92 -8.72 6.47
C PRO A 84 -10.89 -7.59 6.11
N GLU A 85 -11.92 -7.90 5.32
CA GLU A 85 -12.96 -6.93 4.96
C GLU A 85 -13.62 -6.32 6.21
N THR A 86 -13.72 -7.09 7.30
CA THR A 86 -14.24 -6.65 8.60
C THR A 86 -13.45 -5.49 9.19
N ALA A 87 -12.12 -5.41 8.99
CA ALA A 87 -11.31 -4.34 9.54
C ALA A 87 -11.71 -2.95 9.00
N VAL A 88 -12.02 -2.87 7.69
CA VAL A 88 -12.47 -1.62 7.05
C VAL A 88 -13.98 -1.42 7.25
N THR A 89 -14.78 -2.49 7.11
CA THR A 89 -16.25 -2.37 7.23
C THR A 89 -16.70 -2.05 8.66
N ASP A 90 -16.05 -2.59 9.68
CA ASP A 90 -16.34 -2.23 11.08
C ASP A 90 -15.92 -0.78 11.39
N MET A 91 -14.86 -0.28 10.75
CA MET A 91 -14.43 1.11 10.90
C MET A 91 -15.44 2.12 10.35
N VAL A 92 -16.14 1.78 9.26
CA VAL A 92 -17.16 2.66 8.65
C VAL A 92 -18.59 2.34 9.05
N LYS A 93 -18.79 1.38 9.96
CA LYS A 93 -20.11 0.88 10.33
C LYS A 93 -21.00 1.99 10.88
N GLY A 94 -22.19 2.14 10.30
CA GLY A 94 -23.13 3.21 10.62
C GLY A 94 -22.78 4.58 10.02
N CYS A 95 -21.69 4.67 9.25
CA CYS A 95 -21.22 5.86 8.55
C CYS A 95 -20.99 5.59 7.05
N GLU A 96 -21.60 4.54 6.48
CA GLU A 96 -21.30 4.02 5.14
C GLU A 96 -21.52 5.05 4.02
N HIS A 97 -22.37 6.05 4.28
CA HIS A 97 -22.77 7.09 3.34
C HIS A 97 -22.56 8.51 3.91
N SER A 98 -21.80 8.67 4.99
CA SER A 98 -21.64 9.97 5.67
C SER A 98 -20.21 10.26 6.10
N VAL A 99 -19.84 11.54 6.08
CA VAL A 99 -18.55 12.03 6.57
C VAL A 99 -18.67 12.35 8.06
N THR A 100 -18.25 11.44 8.94
CA THR A 100 -18.23 11.73 10.38
C THR A 100 -17.02 11.09 11.06
N ASP A 101 -16.08 11.95 11.49
CA ASP A 101 -14.98 11.70 12.44
C ASP A 101 -14.40 10.27 12.43
N LEU A 102 -14.11 9.76 11.23
CA LEU A 102 -13.48 8.47 11.07
C LEU A 102 -12.04 8.54 11.59
N PRO A 103 -11.61 7.57 12.41
CA PRO A 103 -10.25 7.52 12.93
C PRO A 103 -9.23 7.26 11.81
N PRO A 104 -8.03 7.86 11.87
CA PRO A 104 -7.02 7.69 10.84
C PRO A 104 -6.44 6.27 10.85
N ILE A 105 -5.95 5.85 9.69
CA ILE A 105 -5.10 4.66 9.53
C ILE A 105 -3.65 5.14 9.43
N TYR A 106 -2.70 4.35 9.97
CA TYR A 106 -1.28 4.66 9.86
C TYR A 106 -0.53 3.58 9.09
N VAL A 107 0.33 3.99 8.15
CA VAL A 107 1.35 3.13 7.56
C VAL A 107 2.64 3.28 8.39
N TYR A 108 3.14 2.19 8.94
CA TYR A 108 4.39 2.10 9.68
C TYR A 108 5.45 1.42 8.82
N VAL A 109 6.42 2.18 8.32
CA VAL A 109 7.59 1.63 7.62
C VAL A 109 8.72 1.47 8.64
N VAL A 110 9.02 0.22 9.00
CA VAL A 110 10.00 -0.12 10.02
C VAL A 110 11.38 -0.30 9.37
N LEU A 111 12.37 0.44 9.87
CA LEU A 111 13.73 0.45 9.35
C LEU A 111 14.62 -0.52 10.16
N GLU A 112 15.66 -1.06 9.54
CA GLU A 112 16.63 -1.92 10.24
C GLU A 112 17.34 -1.14 11.34
N ARG A 113 17.75 0.10 11.03
CA ARG A 113 18.51 0.99 11.92
C ARG A 113 17.89 2.39 11.93
N PRO A 114 18.08 3.16 13.01
CA PRO A 114 17.62 4.55 13.05
C PRO A 114 18.33 5.41 12.00
N VAL A 115 17.59 6.25 11.29
CA VAL A 115 18.11 7.17 10.28
C VAL A 115 17.85 8.63 10.62
N GLY A 116 18.61 9.52 9.99
CA GLY A 116 18.45 10.96 10.11
C GLY A 116 17.18 11.47 9.43
N ARG A 117 16.67 12.64 9.88
CA ARG A 117 15.47 13.26 9.30
C ARG A 117 15.60 13.52 7.80
N GLU A 118 16.79 13.92 7.34
CA GLU A 118 17.05 14.24 5.93
C GLU A 118 16.82 13.01 5.02
N ALA A 119 17.23 11.82 5.44
CA ALA A 119 16.98 10.57 4.71
C ALA A 119 15.48 10.21 4.71
N ILE A 120 14.78 10.42 5.84
CA ILE A 120 13.32 10.23 5.92
C ILE A 120 12.59 11.20 5.01
N ASP A 121 13.01 12.47 4.98
CA ASP A 121 12.41 13.51 4.16
C ASP A 121 12.60 13.19 2.65
N ALA A 122 13.79 12.71 2.25
CA ALA A 122 14.06 12.26 0.88
C ALA A 122 13.19 11.05 0.50
N PHE A 123 13.20 10.00 1.34
CA PHE A 123 12.38 8.80 1.13
C PHE A 123 10.89 9.11 0.98
N LEU A 124 10.33 9.97 1.83
CA LEU A 124 8.92 10.34 1.75
C LEU A 124 8.58 11.20 0.52
N THR A 125 9.54 11.97 0.02
CA THR A 125 9.39 12.72 -1.25
C THR A 125 9.35 11.75 -2.44
N GLU A 126 10.27 10.80 -2.49
CA GLU A 126 10.29 9.76 -3.53
C GLU A 126 9.06 8.83 -3.45
N LEU A 127 8.63 8.47 -2.24
CA LEU A 127 7.42 7.71 -2.02
C LEU A 127 6.17 8.47 -2.49
N SER A 128 6.09 9.78 -2.22
CA SER A 128 4.99 10.62 -2.70
C SER A 128 4.97 10.68 -4.24
N SER A 129 6.13 10.77 -4.87
CA SER A 129 6.28 10.73 -6.32
C SER A 129 5.83 9.38 -6.91
N HIS A 130 6.17 8.27 -6.26
CA HIS A 130 5.72 6.92 -6.63
C HIS A 130 4.22 6.73 -6.51
N VAL A 131 3.65 7.16 -5.38
CA VAL A 131 2.21 7.05 -5.10
C VAL A 131 1.39 7.99 -5.99
N GLY A 132 1.98 9.08 -6.49
CA GLY A 132 1.30 10.10 -7.28
C GLY A 132 0.49 11.09 -6.44
N HIS A 133 0.50 10.96 -5.11
CA HIS A 133 -0.25 11.80 -4.18
C HIS A 133 0.63 12.34 -3.06
N ALA A 134 0.20 13.48 -2.51
CA ALA A 134 0.83 14.06 -1.33
C ALA A 134 0.60 13.16 -0.10
N LEU A 135 1.67 12.89 0.62
CA LEU A 135 1.66 12.10 1.84
C LEU A 135 1.57 12.99 3.06
N THR A 136 0.80 12.57 4.07
CA THR A 136 0.87 13.17 5.40
C THR A 136 1.70 12.25 6.28
N ALA A 137 2.86 12.68 6.77
CA ALA A 137 3.71 11.84 7.61
C ALA A 137 3.96 12.47 8.99
N VAL A 138 4.14 11.61 9.98
CA VAL A 138 4.51 11.97 11.34
C VAL A 138 5.98 11.65 11.54
N VAL A 139 6.80 12.69 11.60
CA VAL A 139 8.27 12.58 11.66
C VAL A 139 8.85 13.31 12.87
N PRO A 140 10.07 12.96 13.32
CA PRO A 140 10.72 13.69 14.39
C PRO A 140 11.02 15.15 14.01
N GLY A 141 10.58 16.06 14.87
CA GLY A 141 10.98 17.46 14.87
C GLY A 141 12.41 17.67 15.37
N SER A 142 12.93 18.89 15.18
CA SER A 142 14.24 19.30 15.68
C SER A 142 14.36 19.30 17.21
N ASP A 143 13.22 19.33 17.90
CA ASP A 143 13.04 19.24 19.35
C ASP A 143 12.85 17.80 19.85
N GLY A 144 12.94 16.81 18.96
CA GLY A 144 12.70 15.39 19.27
C GLY A 144 11.22 15.03 19.44
N GLN A 145 10.30 15.99 19.31
CA GLN A 145 8.86 15.75 19.36
C GLN A 145 8.35 15.34 17.97
N LEU A 146 7.36 14.46 17.89
CA LEU A 146 6.76 14.07 16.62
C LEU A 146 5.90 15.21 16.05
N LYS A 147 6.02 15.44 14.74
CA LYS A 147 5.31 16.51 14.01
C LYS A 147 4.70 15.95 12.74
N VAL A 148 3.48 16.40 12.44
CA VAL A 148 2.86 16.14 11.13
C VAL A 148 3.52 17.04 10.11
N ARG A 149 3.89 16.47 8.98
CA ARG A 149 4.38 17.15 7.78
C ARG A 149 3.70 16.59 6.55
N PHE A 150 3.54 17.45 5.55
CA PHE A 150 3.03 17.05 4.25
C PHE A 150 4.21 16.89 3.29
N TYR A 151 4.21 15.86 2.46
CA TYR A 151 5.24 15.60 1.47
C TYR A 151 4.54 15.49 0.13
N ASP A 152 4.94 16.31 -0.84
CA ASP A 152 4.59 16.14 -2.25
C ASP A 152 5.85 15.82 -3.05
N SER A 153 5.73 15.70 -4.38
CA SER A 153 6.88 15.43 -5.27
C SER A 153 7.93 16.55 -5.28
N GLU A 154 7.65 17.71 -4.70
CA GLU A 154 8.60 18.82 -4.58
C GLU A 154 9.24 18.90 -3.18
N GLY A 155 8.76 18.09 -2.23
CA GLY A 155 9.34 17.92 -0.90
C GLY A 155 8.38 18.26 0.25
N ALA A 156 8.97 18.48 1.43
CA ALA A 156 8.22 18.68 2.67
C ALA A 156 7.59 20.08 2.78
N ARG A 157 6.29 20.14 3.08
CA ARG A 157 5.50 21.36 3.29
C ARG A 157 4.73 21.32 4.62
N GLY A 158 4.62 22.48 5.26
CA GLY A 158 3.79 22.72 6.45
C GLY A 158 4.22 21.95 7.71
N PHE A 159 3.63 22.31 8.86
CA PHE A 159 3.66 21.46 10.05
C PHE A 159 2.40 21.64 10.88
N ALA A 160 1.88 20.54 11.42
CA ALA A 160 0.84 20.53 12.45
C ALA A 160 1.27 19.61 13.60
N ARG A 161 0.63 19.77 14.76
CA ARG A 161 0.88 18.93 15.93
C ARG A 161 -0.04 17.71 15.88
N GLU A 162 0.53 16.52 15.95
CA GLU A 162 -0.20 15.27 16.14
C GLU A 162 -0.31 14.95 17.65
N GLY A 163 -1.28 14.12 18.05
CA GLY A 163 -1.36 13.60 19.40
C GLY A 163 -0.34 12.47 19.67
N ASP A 164 0.07 12.30 20.93
CA ASP A 164 1.07 11.31 21.35
C ASP A 164 0.54 9.86 21.38
N ARG A 165 0.23 9.28 20.22
CA ARG A 165 -0.29 7.89 20.12
C ARG A 165 0.39 7.07 19.03
N HIS A 166 1.70 7.21 18.89
CA HIS A 166 2.45 6.49 17.85
C HIS A 166 3.19 5.29 18.42
N LEU A 167 3.16 4.19 17.67
CA LEU A 167 3.87 2.97 18.04
C LEU A 167 5.37 3.12 17.81
N SER A 168 6.17 2.62 18.76
CA SER A 168 7.60 2.40 18.58
C SER A 168 7.84 1.16 17.71
N LYS A 169 9.06 0.99 17.16
CA LYS A 169 9.45 -0.22 16.44
C LYS A 169 9.13 -1.49 17.22
N ALA A 170 9.50 -1.52 18.50
CA ALA A 170 9.23 -2.65 19.39
C ALA A 170 7.73 -2.93 19.51
N ALA A 171 6.90 -1.89 19.71
CA ALA A 171 5.46 -2.05 19.84
C ALA A 171 4.78 -2.50 18.53
N VAL A 172 5.23 -2.00 17.37
CA VAL A 172 4.74 -2.46 16.06
C VAL A 172 5.03 -3.95 15.88
N LEU A 173 6.29 -4.35 16.10
CA LEU A 173 6.72 -5.74 15.93
C LEU A 173 6.06 -6.68 16.94
N GLU A 174 5.90 -6.27 18.20
CA GLU A 174 5.26 -7.07 19.25
C GLU A 174 3.77 -7.29 18.99
N ARG A 175 3.03 -6.22 18.64
CA ARG A 175 1.61 -6.30 18.34
C ARG A 175 1.34 -7.15 17.11
N PHE A 176 2.13 -6.94 16.06
CA PHE A 176 2.07 -7.76 14.87
C PHE A 176 2.36 -9.23 15.19
N ALA A 177 3.43 -9.51 15.96
CA ALA A 177 3.78 -10.87 16.41
C ALA A 177 2.70 -11.53 17.28
N THR A 178 1.91 -10.76 18.03
CA THR A 178 0.83 -11.26 18.90
C THR A 178 -0.41 -11.61 18.10
N HIS A 179 -0.79 -10.74 17.15
CA HIS A 179 -1.87 -11.03 16.20
C HIS A 179 -1.52 -12.27 15.38
N SER A 180 -0.25 -12.39 14.99
CA SER A 180 0.28 -13.55 14.33
C SER A 180 0.64 -14.70 15.28
N GLN A 181 -0.13 -15.02 16.32
CA GLN A 181 0.05 -16.24 17.13
C GLN A 181 -1.16 -17.17 17.13
N ARG A 182 -0.93 -18.47 16.92
CA ARG A 182 -1.92 -19.54 17.09
C ARG A 182 -2.15 -19.82 18.58
N SER A 183 -3.32 -20.37 18.89
CA SER A 183 -3.73 -20.76 20.25
C SER A 183 -2.84 -21.81 20.92
N ASP A 184 -1.96 -22.48 20.17
CA ASP A 184 -0.96 -23.44 20.69
C ASP A 184 0.42 -22.81 20.96
N GLY A 185 0.52 -21.49 20.94
CA GLY A 185 1.75 -20.74 21.24
C GLY A 185 2.75 -20.68 20.09
N ARG A 186 2.41 -21.22 18.92
CA ARG A 186 3.20 -21.05 17.69
C ARG A 186 2.79 -19.74 17.03
N ALA A 187 3.74 -18.91 16.61
CA ALA A 187 3.43 -17.78 15.75
C ALA A 187 2.77 -18.29 14.44
N TYR A 188 1.63 -17.72 14.02
CA TYR A 188 1.32 -17.60 12.59
C TYR A 188 2.56 -17.10 11.85
N ALA A 189 2.65 -17.57 10.61
CA ALA A 189 3.50 -17.13 9.51
C ALA A 189 3.56 -15.62 9.23
N ALA A 190 2.99 -14.77 10.07
CA ALA A 190 2.94 -13.34 9.91
C ALA A 190 4.07 -12.72 10.75
N LEU A 191 5.33 -13.07 10.50
CA LEU A 191 6.26 -12.25 9.70
C LEU A 191 5.91 -12.22 8.21
N THR A 192 4.76 -11.59 7.96
CA THR A 192 4.44 -10.68 6.87
C THR A 192 4.81 -11.11 5.45
N TYR A 193 3.77 -11.23 4.61
CA TYR A 193 3.81 -10.94 3.16
C TYR A 193 4.05 -9.45 2.87
N ALA A 194 4.72 -8.73 3.77
CA ALA A 194 5.47 -7.60 3.30
C ALA A 194 6.51 -8.18 2.35
N TYR A 195 6.86 -7.44 1.31
CA TYR A 195 8.09 -7.57 0.53
C TYR A 195 9.40 -7.60 1.38
N ALA A 196 9.30 -7.86 2.69
CA ALA A 196 10.33 -7.93 3.72
C ALA A 196 11.36 -9.04 3.53
N LYS A 197 11.15 -10.03 2.65
CA LYS A 197 12.20 -11.02 2.33
C LYS A 197 12.34 -11.39 0.85
N GLN A 198 11.54 -10.80 -0.04
CA GLN A 198 11.75 -10.92 -1.47
C GLN A 198 12.11 -9.57 -2.08
N VAL A 199 13.34 -9.49 -2.56
CA VAL A 199 13.82 -8.39 -3.41
C VAL A 199 13.36 -8.78 -4.82
N LEU A 200 12.40 -8.04 -5.38
CA LEU A 200 12.02 -8.19 -6.79
C LEU A 200 13.25 -7.92 -7.65
N GLU A 201 13.83 -8.97 -8.22
CA GLU A 201 14.95 -8.82 -9.12
C GLU A 201 14.43 -8.56 -10.52
N PHE A 202 14.59 -7.32 -10.94
CA PHE A 202 14.42 -6.94 -12.33
C PHE A 202 15.69 -7.26 -13.11
N ALA A 203 15.54 -7.66 -14.38
CA ALA A 203 16.70 -7.99 -15.22
C ALA A 203 17.60 -6.76 -15.46
N SER A 204 17.05 -5.55 -15.33
CA SER A 204 17.77 -4.28 -15.40
C SER A 204 17.11 -3.20 -14.55
N ALA A 205 17.84 -2.09 -14.32
CA ALA A 205 17.26 -0.90 -13.70
C ALA A 205 16.12 -0.30 -14.54
N GLN A 206 16.19 -0.43 -15.87
CA GLN A 206 15.13 0.01 -16.76
C GLN A 206 13.83 -0.77 -16.52
N ASP A 207 13.92 -2.09 -16.38
CA ASP A 207 12.76 -2.95 -16.11
C ASP A 207 12.10 -2.62 -14.75
N ARG A 208 12.92 -2.29 -13.74
CA ARG A 208 12.46 -1.80 -12.44
C ARG A 208 11.74 -0.46 -12.57
N ASP A 209 12.36 0.51 -13.22
CA ASP A 209 11.81 1.86 -13.38
C ASP A 209 10.50 1.83 -14.19
N GLU A 210 10.39 0.88 -15.11
CA GLU A 210 9.17 0.63 -15.86
C GLU A 210 8.06 0.04 -14.98
N PHE A 211 8.37 -0.93 -14.13
CA PHE A 211 7.41 -1.46 -13.15
C PHE A 211 6.90 -0.35 -12.21
N ILE A 212 7.80 0.52 -11.74
CA ILE A 212 7.47 1.69 -10.91
C ILE A 212 6.52 2.64 -11.64
N ALA A 213 6.82 2.95 -12.90
CA ALA A 213 5.96 3.82 -13.70
C ALA A 213 4.57 3.20 -13.91
N TRP A 214 4.52 1.89 -14.14
CA TRP A 214 3.28 1.14 -14.30
C TRP A 214 2.43 1.12 -13.03
N SER A 215 3.05 0.86 -11.87
CA SER A 215 2.34 0.87 -10.59
C SER A 215 1.76 2.25 -10.27
N ARG A 216 2.45 3.32 -10.68
CA ARG A 216 1.95 4.69 -10.58
C ARG A 216 0.74 4.91 -11.49
N SER A 217 0.81 4.52 -12.76
CA SER A 217 -0.33 4.65 -13.69
C SER A 217 -1.56 3.88 -13.19
N LEU A 218 -1.36 2.71 -12.57
CA LEU A 218 -2.42 1.97 -11.89
C LEU A 218 -3.00 2.74 -10.70
N CYS A 219 -2.16 3.34 -9.85
CA CYS A 219 -2.63 4.17 -8.74
C CYS A 219 -3.48 5.36 -9.25
N ASP A 220 -2.95 6.10 -10.22
CA ASP A 220 -3.64 7.24 -10.83
C ASP A 220 -5.00 6.81 -11.42
N TRP A 221 -5.06 5.67 -12.09
CA TRP A 221 -6.30 5.11 -12.62
C TRP A 221 -7.32 4.80 -11.51
N ILE A 222 -6.89 4.16 -10.40
CA ILE A 222 -7.75 3.84 -9.24
C ILE A 222 -8.33 5.13 -8.62
N PHE A 223 -7.50 6.17 -8.51
CA PHE A 223 -7.90 7.48 -7.98
C PHE A 223 -8.77 8.30 -8.93
N ALA A 224 -8.68 8.09 -10.25
CA ALA A 224 -9.53 8.78 -11.23
C ALA A 224 -10.90 8.11 -11.39
N HIS A 225 -10.95 6.78 -11.48
CA HIS A 225 -12.16 6.10 -11.95
C HIS A 225 -13.07 5.59 -10.84
N GLY A 226 -12.56 5.37 -9.62
CA GLY A 226 -13.39 4.98 -8.46
C GLY A 226 -14.23 3.70 -8.65
N GLY A 227 -13.97 2.95 -9.72
CA GLY A 227 -14.82 1.91 -10.24
C GLY A 227 -14.73 0.61 -9.47
N ASP A 228 -15.72 -0.25 -9.71
CA ASP A 228 -15.75 -1.63 -9.27
C ASP A 228 -14.47 -2.35 -9.75
N SER A 229 -13.53 -2.59 -8.84
CA SER A 229 -12.28 -3.32 -9.10
C SER A 229 -12.52 -4.70 -9.73
N ALA A 230 -13.73 -5.26 -9.57
CA ALA A 230 -14.14 -6.48 -10.25
C ALA A 230 -14.30 -6.32 -11.77
N GLN A 231 -14.64 -5.13 -12.28
CA GLN A 231 -14.77 -4.86 -13.72
C GLN A 231 -13.42 -4.97 -14.44
N LEU A 232 -12.37 -4.40 -13.87
CA LEU A 232 -10.99 -4.57 -14.37
C LEU A 232 -10.41 -5.96 -14.15
N GLY A 233 -11.16 -6.89 -13.56
CA GLY A 233 -10.62 -8.19 -13.21
C GLY A 233 -9.58 -8.18 -12.10
N PHE A 234 -9.56 -7.12 -11.28
CA PHE A 234 -8.75 -6.99 -10.08
C PHE A 234 -9.56 -7.14 -8.79
N PRO A 235 -10.57 -8.04 -8.69
CA PRO A 235 -11.24 -8.18 -7.42
C PRO A 235 -10.20 -8.54 -6.34
N GLU A 236 -9.10 -9.23 -6.67
CA GLU A 236 -7.96 -9.58 -5.82
C GLU A 236 -7.14 -8.41 -5.25
N VAL A 237 -6.99 -7.28 -5.97
CA VAL A 237 -6.31 -6.08 -5.43
C VAL A 237 -7.12 -5.45 -4.30
N THR A 238 -8.40 -5.82 -4.16
CA THR A 238 -9.32 -5.32 -3.12
C THR A 238 -10.07 -6.43 -2.38
N ARG A 239 -9.80 -7.70 -2.70
CA ARG A 239 -10.42 -8.88 -2.06
C ARG A 239 -9.49 -9.32 -0.96
N PRO A 240 -10.04 -9.92 0.11
CA PRO A 240 -9.24 -10.73 1.01
C PRO A 240 -8.71 -11.92 0.20
N ALA A 241 -7.39 -12.07 0.08
CA ALA A 241 -6.79 -13.32 -0.37
C ALA A 241 -6.53 -14.26 0.82
N GLU A 242 -6.24 -15.51 0.47
CA GLU A 242 -6.23 -16.66 1.36
C GLU A 242 -4.86 -16.86 2.02
N ALA A 243 -4.89 -17.47 3.21
CA ALA A 243 -3.71 -17.74 4.03
C ALA A 243 -2.56 -18.38 3.26
N ALA A 244 -1.44 -17.67 3.22
CA ALA A 244 -0.27 -18.07 2.46
C ALA A 244 0.89 -18.49 3.41
N PRO A 245 1.77 -19.42 2.99
CA PRO A 245 2.74 -20.06 3.88
C PRO A 245 3.92 -19.16 4.29
N VAL A 246 4.53 -19.52 5.42
CA VAL A 246 5.66 -18.85 6.10
C VAL A 246 6.89 -18.72 5.18
N PRO A 247 7.57 -17.54 5.12
CA PRO A 247 8.87 -17.41 4.47
C PRO A 247 10.03 -17.93 5.35
N GLU A 248 11.04 -18.54 4.73
CA GLU A 248 12.28 -19.01 5.40
C GLU A 248 13.24 -17.86 5.78
N GLU A 249 14.33 -18.19 6.50
CA GLU A 249 15.20 -17.21 7.17
C GLU A 249 16.04 -16.34 6.22
N ASP A 250 16.33 -16.79 4.99
CA ASP A 250 17.16 -16.10 4.01
C ASP A 250 16.35 -15.24 3.01
N ARG A 251 16.94 -14.13 2.50
CA ARG A 251 16.34 -13.34 1.42
C ARG A 251 16.25 -14.19 0.15
N VAL A 252 15.05 -14.36 -0.39
CA VAL A 252 14.81 -15.06 -1.66
C VAL A 252 14.57 -14.01 -2.74
N THR A 253 15.36 -13.98 -3.79
CA THR A 253 15.10 -13.05 -4.90
C THR A 253 14.11 -13.68 -5.87
N ALA A 254 13.11 -12.92 -6.31
CA ALA A 254 12.13 -13.36 -7.29
C ALA A 254 12.33 -12.55 -8.56
N ARG A 255 12.64 -13.23 -9.68
CA ARG A 255 12.79 -12.55 -10.96
C ARG A 255 11.45 -12.20 -11.54
N MET A 256 11.27 -10.92 -11.87
CA MET A 256 10.00 -10.41 -12.39
C MET A 256 10.17 -9.86 -13.80
N GLU A 257 9.18 -10.13 -14.64
CA GLU A 257 9.07 -9.44 -15.93
C GLU A 257 8.46 -8.05 -15.71
N ALA A 258 9.10 -7.05 -16.30
CA ALA A 258 8.51 -5.72 -16.37
C ALA A 258 7.20 -5.78 -17.18
N PRO A 259 6.20 -4.94 -16.86
CA PRO A 259 4.92 -4.93 -17.57
C PRO A 259 5.03 -4.80 -19.10
N GLY A 260 6.01 -4.06 -19.63
CA GLY A 260 6.28 -3.92 -21.07
C GLY A 260 6.87 -5.16 -21.75
N ALA A 261 7.46 -6.06 -20.96
CA ALA A 261 7.89 -7.37 -21.45
C ALA A 261 6.73 -8.37 -21.50
N PHE A 262 5.73 -8.20 -20.63
CA PHE A 262 4.58 -9.11 -20.52
C PHE A 262 3.58 -8.89 -21.66
N GLU A 263 3.25 -9.95 -22.40
CA GLU A 263 2.34 -9.92 -23.55
C GLU A 263 2.65 -8.77 -24.54
N ASN A 264 3.95 -8.47 -24.74
CA ASN A 264 4.44 -7.34 -25.56
C ASN A 264 3.98 -5.95 -25.10
N GLY A 265 3.78 -5.76 -23.80
CA GLY A 265 3.40 -4.50 -23.19
C GLY A 265 1.91 -4.22 -23.18
N GLU A 266 1.07 -5.21 -23.53
CA GLU A 266 -0.38 -5.09 -23.42
C GLU A 266 -0.84 -4.80 -21.97
N ALA A 267 -0.05 -5.22 -20.96
CA ALA A 267 -0.31 -4.88 -19.55
C ALA A 267 -0.26 -3.38 -19.25
N TRP A 268 0.41 -2.57 -20.07
CA TRP A 268 0.36 -1.10 -19.96
C TRP A 268 -0.90 -0.51 -20.56
N ASN A 269 -1.40 -1.09 -21.64
CA ASN A 269 -2.55 -0.57 -22.38
C ASN A 269 -3.84 -0.61 -21.56
N CYS A 270 -3.92 -1.50 -20.56
CA CYS A 270 -5.09 -1.64 -19.69
C CYS A 270 -5.42 -0.39 -18.87
N PHE A 271 -4.47 0.54 -18.71
CA PHE A 271 -4.69 1.81 -17.98
C PHE A 271 -4.89 3.02 -18.89
N ALA A 272 -4.90 2.83 -20.21
CA ALA A 272 -5.29 3.87 -21.14
C ALA A 272 -6.80 4.14 -21.01
N THR A 273 -7.22 5.39 -21.23
CA THR A 273 -8.63 5.81 -21.16
C THR A 273 -9.55 5.11 -22.16
N ASP A 274 -8.99 4.48 -23.20
CA ASP A 274 -9.69 3.73 -24.24
C ASP A 274 -9.37 2.22 -24.22
N ALA A 275 -8.87 1.71 -23.07
CA ALA A 275 -8.57 0.29 -22.88
C ALA A 275 -9.78 -0.60 -23.25
N SER A 276 -9.50 -1.66 -23.99
CA SER A 276 -10.51 -2.64 -24.37
C SER A 276 -10.76 -3.64 -23.22
N PRO A 277 -11.92 -4.32 -23.19
CA PRO A 277 -12.17 -5.41 -22.23
C PRO A 277 -11.15 -6.54 -22.30
N THR A 278 -10.42 -6.68 -23.41
CA THR A 278 -9.32 -7.65 -23.54
C THR A 278 -8.13 -7.23 -22.68
N ASP A 279 -7.82 -5.94 -22.61
CA ASP A 279 -6.68 -5.41 -21.83
C ASP A 279 -6.90 -5.61 -20.32
N GLU A 280 -8.14 -5.62 -19.85
CA GLU A 280 -8.48 -5.99 -18.47
C GLU A 280 -8.12 -7.46 -18.16
N VAL A 281 -8.36 -8.37 -19.12
CA VAL A 281 -8.00 -9.80 -18.99
C VAL A 281 -6.48 -9.97 -18.97
N VAL A 282 -5.76 -9.19 -19.77
CA VAL A 282 -4.29 -9.16 -19.79
C VAL A 282 -3.75 -8.72 -18.43
N ALA A 283 -4.28 -7.65 -17.86
CA ALA A 283 -3.81 -7.15 -16.58
C ALA A 283 -4.08 -8.13 -15.42
N ARG A 284 -5.22 -8.83 -15.45
CA ARG A 284 -5.48 -9.95 -14.53
C ARG A 284 -4.45 -11.07 -14.69
N SER A 285 -4.11 -11.39 -15.93
CA SER A 285 -3.14 -12.44 -16.25
C SER A 285 -1.73 -12.08 -15.79
N TYR A 286 -1.34 -10.80 -15.91
CA TYR A 286 -0.09 -10.28 -15.36
C TYR A 286 -0.02 -10.44 -13.84
N TRP A 287 -1.08 -10.07 -13.10
CA TRP A 287 -1.08 -10.24 -11.65
C TRP A 287 -1.09 -11.70 -11.21
N ALA A 288 -1.81 -12.56 -11.93
CA ALA A 288 -1.75 -14.01 -11.71
C ALA A 288 -0.33 -14.54 -11.95
N TYR A 289 0.36 -14.03 -12.97
CA TYR A 289 1.77 -14.32 -13.22
C TYR A 289 2.66 -13.85 -12.05
N VAL A 290 2.55 -12.58 -11.63
CA VAL A 290 3.32 -12.02 -10.50
C VAL A 290 3.18 -12.90 -9.27
N ARG A 291 1.94 -13.22 -8.91
CA ARG A 291 1.62 -14.07 -7.76
C ARG A 291 2.23 -15.47 -7.90
N ARG A 292 2.03 -16.12 -9.06
CA ARG A 292 2.57 -17.46 -9.32
C ARG A 292 4.09 -17.46 -9.25
N THR A 293 4.77 -16.48 -9.84
CA THR A 293 6.24 -16.36 -9.83
C THR A 293 6.76 -16.20 -8.40
N ILE A 294 6.09 -15.37 -7.61
CA ILE A 294 6.37 -15.22 -6.18
C ILE A 294 6.17 -16.56 -5.44
N ASP A 295 5.07 -17.27 -5.71
CA ASP A 295 4.75 -18.57 -5.09
C ASP A 295 5.71 -19.69 -5.50
N GLU A 296 6.14 -19.74 -6.76
CA GLU A 296 7.15 -20.68 -7.27
C GLU A 296 8.52 -20.41 -6.66
N GLY A 297 8.90 -19.13 -6.51
CA GLY A 297 10.10 -18.72 -5.78
C GLY A 297 10.07 -19.16 -4.32
N ARG A 298 8.90 -19.13 -3.66
CA ARG A 298 8.71 -19.63 -2.29
C ARG A 298 8.81 -21.14 -2.18
N ALA A 299 8.36 -21.88 -3.19
CA ALA A 299 8.41 -23.34 -3.20
C ALA A 299 9.82 -23.90 -3.49
N GLY A 300 10.82 -23.04 -3.75
CA GLY A 300 12.17 -23.45 -4.10
C GLY A 300 12.27 -24.16 -5.46
N THR A 301 11.32 -23.87 -6.36
CA THR A 301 11.15 -24.62 -7.63
C THR A 301 11.75 -23.91 -8.84
N VAL A 302 12.38 -22.74 -8.65
CA VAL A 302 12.97 -21.97 -9.76
C VAL A 302 14.42 -22.41 -9.97
N TYR A 303 14.66 -23.02 -11.13
CA TYR A 303 15.95 -23.49 -11.63
C TYR A 303 16.88 -22.35 -12.09
#